data_AF-A0A1A8KKK6-F1
#
_entry.id   AF-A0A1A8KKK6-F1
#
_cell.length_a   1.000
_cell.length_b   1.000
_cell.length_c   1.000
_cell.angle_alpha   90.00
_cell.angle_beta   90.00
_cell.angle_gamma   90.00
#
_symmetry.space_group_name_H-M   'P 1'
#
loop_
_entity.id
_entity.type
_entity.pdbx_description
1 polymer ?
#
loop_
_entity_poly.entity_id
_entity_poly.type
_entity_poly.pdbx_seq_one_letter_code
_entity_poly.pdbx_strand_id
1 'polypeptide(L)'
;GIPWQVYFQRVLSASSATYAQVLSFLAAFGCLVMAVPSVLIGAIGASTDWNQTSYGAIPPKEKDEADMILPIVLQHLCPPFVSFFGLGAVSAAVMSSADSSILSASSMFARNIYQLAFRQSASDREIVWVMRITIFVFGGLATVMALVTGTVYGLWYLSSDLVYVIIFPQLLSVLFVKGTNTYGSVAAYLFGLLLRIGGGEPYLQLPPFIYYPGWTTEQRKHHITGEIEEIVIQKFPFKTVSMLASFLGNLVFSHLAKYLFESGTISHKYDFLDAVVSRHSGEIMDKTTLVTRGNNIGLSEMASVKPRLSVTLAAAFTRRDTLQKETVEEEDEESSPDSSHHDEE
;
A
#
# COMPACT_ATOMS: atom_id res chain seq x y z
N GLY A 1 -8.65 0.30 -4.45
CA GLY A 1 -8.41 1.76 -4.57
C GLY A 1 -7.05 1.99 -5.20
N ILE A 2 -6.90 3.05 -5.99
CA ILE A 2 -5.57 3.52 -6.41
C ILE A 2 -5.18 4.60 -5.38
N PRO A 3 -3.96 4.58 -4.81
CA PRO A 3 -2.82 3.69 -5.07
C PRO A 3 -2.65 2.59 -4.00
N TRP A 4 -2.98 1.34 -4.34
CA TRP A 4 -2.75 0.19 -3.43
C TRP A 4 -1.48 -0.55 -3.82
N GLN A 5 -0.56 -0.74 -2.89
CA GLN A 5 0.76 -1.30 -3.19
C GLN A 5 0.71 -2.73 -3.71
N VAL A 6 -0.17 -3.58 -3.18
CA VAL A 6 -0.33 -4.95 -3.65
C VAL A 6 -0.68 -4.98 -5.15
N TYR A 7 -1.45 -4.00 -5.62
CA TYR A 7 -1.77 -3.87 -7.04
C TYR A 7 -0.54 -3.49 -7.87
N PHE A 8 0.23 -2.48 -7.43
CA PHE A 8 1.48 -2.10 -8.12
C PHE A 8 2.51 -3.21 -8.13
N GLN A 9 2.65 -3.97 -7.04
CA GLN A 9 3.53 -5.14 -6.99
C GLN A 9 3.16 -6.17 -8.09
N ARG A 10 1.87 -6.42 -8.30
CA ARG A 10 1.40 -7.34 -9.34
C ARG A 10 1.61 -6.79 -10.75
N VAL A 11 1.28 -5.52 -10.97
CA VAL A 11 1.46 -4.84 -12.27
C VAL A 11 2.94 -4.80 -12.66
N LEU A 12 3.84 -4.52 -11.71
CA LEU A 12 5.28 -4.45 -11.97
C LEU A 12 5.95 -5.83 -12.13
N SER A 13 5.31 -6.90 -11.62
CA SER A 13 5.76 -8.28 -11.83
C SER A 13 5.35 -8.88 -13.18
N ALA A 14 4.52 -8.18 -13.94
CA ALA A 14 4.06 -8.60 -15.26
C ALA A 14 5.22 -8.58 -16.28
N SER A 15 5.24 -9.54 -17.20
CA SER A 15 6.27 -9.66 -18.22
C SER A 15 6.26 -8.55 -19.28
N SER A 16 5.16 -7.80 -19.41
CA SER A 16 5.00 -6.72 -20.38
C SER A 16 3.93 -5.72 -19.93
N ALA A 17 4.08 -4.46 -20.36
CA ALA A 17 3.12 -3.39 -20.09
C ALA A 17 1.72 -3.70 -20.68
N THR A 18 1.67 -4.23 -21.90
CA THR A 18 0.40 -4.63 -22.54
C THR A 18 -0.30 -5.72 -21.74
N TYR A 19 0.47 -6.70 -21.25
CA TYR A 19 -0.06 -7.78 -20.42
C TYR A 19 -0.64 -7.25 -19.10
N ALA A 20 0.08 -6.34 -18.44
CA ALA A 20 -0.41 -5.69 -17.23
C ALA A 20 -1.71 -4.89 -17.45
N GLN A 21 -1.82 -4.16 -18.56
CA GLN A 21 -3.03 -3.41 -18.92
C GLN A 21 -4.22 -4.35 -19.16
N VAL A 22 -4.04 -5.40 -19.96
CA VAL A 22 -5.10 -6.38 -20.23
C VAL A 22 -5.57 -7.04 -18.94
N LEU A 23 -4.65 -7.47 -18.07
CA LEU A 23 -5.00 -8.02 -16.76
C LEU A 23 -5.77 -7.02 -15.89
N SER A 24 -5.45 -5.73 -15.97
CA SER A 24 -6.13 -4.68 -15.21
C SER A 24 -7.57 -4.49 -15.68
N PHE A 25 -7.80 -4.45 -17.00
CA PHE A 25 -9.15 -4.37 -17.57
C PHE A 25 -9.98 -5.62 -17.30
N LEU A 26 -9.35 -6.80 -17.44
CA LEU A 26 -9.99 -8.07 -17.15
C LEU A 26 -10.35 -8.18 -15.67
N ALA A 27 -9.47 -7.73 -14.77
CA ALA A 27 -9.75 -7.67 -13.34
C ALA A 27 -10.90 -6.69 -13.02
N ALA A 28 -10.96 -5.52 -13.66
CA ALA A 28 -12.04 -4.57 -13.45
C ALA A 28 -13.41 -5.17 -13.85
N PHE A 29 -13.48 -5.83 -15.01
CA PHE A 29 -14.69 -6.54 -15.43
C PHE A 29 -15.00 -7.72 -14.50
N GLY A 30 -13.99 -8.50 -14.13
CA GLY A 30 -14.11 -9.61 -13.18
C GLY A 30 -14.67 -9.15 -11.82
N CYS A 31 -14.23 -8.00 -11.29
CA CYS A 31 -14.77 -7.44 -10.06
C CYS A 31 -16.26 -7.11 -10.17
N LEU A 32 -16.73 -6.60 -11.31
CA LEU A 32 -18.14 -6.30 -11.54
C LEU A 32 -18.98 -7.59 -11.54
N VAL A 33 -18.50 -8.64 -12.21
CA VAL A 33 -19.17 -9.95 -12.22
C VAL A 33 -19.18 -10.57 -10.81
N MET A 34 -18.06 -10.50 -10.10
CA MET A 34 -17.92 -11.06 -8.75
C MET A 34 -18.72 -10.29 -7.68
N ALA A 35 -19.20 -9.08 -7.97
CA ALA A 35 -20.13 -8.37 -7.10
C ALA A 35 -21.52 -9.03 -7.09
N VAL A 36 -21.94 -9.67 -8.19
CA VAL A 36 -23.28 -10.25 -8.34
C VAL A 36 -23.56 -11.34 -7.28
N PRO A 37 -22.70 -12.35 -7.05
CA PRO A 37 -22.92 -13.33 -5.99
C PRO A 37 -23.05 -12.71 -4.60
N SER A 38 -22.24 -11.69 -4.27
CA SER A 38 -22.29 -11.03 -2.96
C SER A 38 -23.64 -10.33 -2.74
N VAL A 39 -24.16 -9.66 -3.75
CA VAL A 39 -25.48 -9.00 -3.68
C VAL A 39 -26.60 -10.02 -3.58
N LEU A 40 -26.53 -11.12 -4.35
CA LEU A 40 -27.52 -12.20 -4.29
C LEU A 40 -27.59 -12.83 -2.90
N ILE A 41 -26.46 -13.10 -2.26
CA ILE A 41 -26.44 -13.66 -0.89
C ILE A 41 -27.09 -12.69 0.10
N GLY A 42 -26.80 -11.39 0.00
CA GLY A 42 -27.47 -10.37 0.81
C GLY A 42 -28.99 -10.31 0.56
N ALA A 43 -29.41 -10.42 -0.70
CA ALA A 43 -30.82 -10.45 -1.06
C ALA A 43 -31.55 -11.69 -0.54
N ILE A 44 -30.91 -12.87 -0.61
CA ILE A 44 -31.41 -14.12 -0.03
C ILE A 44 -31.55 -13.96 1.49
N GLY A 45 -30.54 -13.42 2.15
CA GLY A 45 -30.61 -13.17 3.59
C GLY A 45 -31.74 -12.21 4.00
N ALA A 46 -32.06 -11.23 3.16
CA ALA A 46 -33.14 -10.29 3.40
C ALA A 46 -34.54 -10.86 3.09
N SER A 47 -34.67 -11.80 2.16
CA SER A 47 -35.95 -12.40 1.75
C SER A 47 -36.30 -13.69 2.48
N THR A 48 -35.36 -14.27 3.23
CA THR A 48 -35.55 -15.50 3.98
C THR A 48 -36.43 -15.27 5.21
N ASP A 49 -37.43 -16.13 5.40
CA ASP A 49 -38.19 -16.21 6.64
C ASP A 49 -37.38 -16.98 7.70
N TRP A 50 -36.61 -16.24 8.48
CA TRP A 50 -35.68 -16.79 9.48
C TRP A 50 -36.36 -17.63 10.56
N ASN A 51 -37.66 -17.42 10.82
CA ASN A 51 -38.43 -18.19 11.78
C ASN A 51 -38.54 -19.68 11.42
N GLN A 52 -38.43 -20.01 10.13
CA GLN A 52 -38.47 -21.39 9.63
C GLN A 52 -37.07 -22.04 9.56
N THR A 53 -36.02 -21.33 10.01
CA THR A 53 -34.63 -21.78 9.93
C THR A 53 -34.07 -22.12 11.30
N SER A 54 -32.91 -22.76 11.34
CA SER A 54 -32.19 -23.08 12.58
C SER A 54 -31.58 -21.86 13.29
N TYR A 55 -31.69 -20.65 12.71
CA TYR A 55 -31.16 -19.41 13.29
C TYR A 55 -32.12 -18.77 14.31
N GLY A 56 -33.43 -18.95 14.13
CA GLY A 56 -34.48 -18.47 15.05
C GLY A 56 -35.34 -17.32 14.49
N ALA A 57 -36.33 -16.89 15.28
CA ALA A 57 -37.40 -15.99 14.84
C ALA A 57 -36.99 -14.55 14.54
N ILE A 58 -35.93 -14.05 15.18
CA ILE A 58 -35.48 -12.67 14.99
C ILE A 58 -34.45 -12.64 13.85
N PRO A 59 -34.71 -11.91 12.75
CA PRO A 59 -33.82 -11.87 11.59
C PRO A 59 -32.46 -11.23 11.92
N PRO A 60 -31.38 -11.60 11.23
CA PRO A 60 -30.03 -11.07 11.47
C PRO A 60 -29.94 -9.55 11.41
N LYS A 61 -30.75 -8.92 10.54
CA LYS A 61 -30.81 -7.46 10.39
C LYS A 61 -31.29 -6.75 11.67
N GLU A 62 -32.21 -7.36 12.42
CA GLU A 62 -32.74 -6.79 13.67
C GLU A 62 -31.80 -7.04 14.86
N LYS A 63 -30.83 -7.96 14.71
CA LYS A 63 -29.78 -8.22 15.69
C LYS A 63 -28.47 -7.46 15.42
N ASP A 64 -28.47 -6.53 14.46
CA ASP A 64 -27.26 -5.85 13.97
C ASP A 64 -26.18 -6.81 13.41
N GLU A 65 -26.57 -8.02 13.00
CA GLU A 65 -25.68 -9.04 12.41
C GLU A 65 -25.67 -8.98 10.87
N ALA A 66 -26.10 -7.87 10.28
CA ALA A 66 -26.18 -7.71 8.82
C ALA A 66 -24.80 -7.85 8.13
N ASP A 67 -23.72 -7.41 8.78
CA ASP A 67 -22.34 -7.56 8.29
C ASP A 67 -21.91 -9.04 8.23
N MET A 68 -22.57 -9.91 9.01
CA MET A 68 -22.31 -11.35 9.10
C MET A 68 -23.31 -12.17 8.26
N ILE A 69 -24.05 -11.54 7.35
CA ILE A 69 -25.09 -12.25 6.58
C ILE A 69 -24.52 -13.39 5.72
N LEU A 70 -23.31 -13.23 5.16
CA LEU A 70 -22.66 -14.23 4.34
C LEU A 70 -22.42 -15.55 5.11
N PRO A 71 -21.71 -15.56 6.26
CA PRO A 71 -21.54 -16.78 7.03
C PRO A 71 -22.86 -17.32 7.59
N ILE A 72 -23.80 -16.46 8.00
CA ILE A 72 -25.11 -16.90 8.52
C ILE A 72 -25.91 -17.64 7.43
N VAL A 73 -25.98 -17.11 6.21
CA VAL A 73 -26.65 -17.76 5.09
C VAL A 73 -26.01 -19.11 4.77
N LEU A 74 -24.68 -19.19 4.72
CA LEU A 74 -23.97 -20.45 4.46
C LEU A 74 -24.17 -21.47 5.59
N GLN A 75 -24.31 -21.04 6.83
CA GLN A 75 -24.48 -21.93 7.98
C GLN A 75 -25.91 -22.45 8.12
N HIS A 76 -26.90 -21.60 7.88
CA HIS A 76 -28.29 -21.91 8.22
C HIS A 76 -29.17 -22.28 7.02
N LEU A 77 -28.79 -21.88 5.79
CA LEU A 77 -29.59 -22.12 4.58
C LEU A 77 -28.97 -23.16 3.64
N CYS A 78 -27.70 -23.52 3.83
CA CYS A 78 -27.01 -24.50 3.00
C CYS A 78 -26.89 -25.87 3.69
N PRO A 79 -26.83 -26.98 2.91
CA PRO A 79 -26.49 -28.29 3.45
C PRO A 79 -25.14 -28.28 4.18
N PRO A 80 -24.91 -29.16 5.19
CA PRO A 80 -23.69 -29.14 6.00
C PRO A 80 -22.39 -29.19 5.19
N PHE A 81 -22.37 -29.97 4.09
CA PHE A 81 -21.21 -30.06 3.21
C PHE A 81 -20.90 -28.72 2.52
N VAL A 82 -21.92 -28.07 1.96
CA VAL A 82 -21.76 -26.77 1.27
C VAL A 82 -21.36 -25.69 2.27
N SER A 83 -21.92 -25.72 3.48
CA SER A 83 -21.54 -24.81 4.57
C SER A 83 -20.05 -24.96 4.93
N PHE A 84 -19.59 -26.20 5.12
CA PHE A 84 -18.20 -26.49 5.47
C PHE A 84 -17.22 -25.98 4.42
N PHE A 85 -17.43 -26.33 3.15
CA PHE A 85 -16.57 -25.86 2.06
C PHE A 85 -16.72 -24.35 1.80
N GLY A 86 -17.93 -23.80 1.91
CA GLY A 86 -18.21 -22.38 1.70
C GLY A 86 -17.54 -21.50 2.75
N LEU A 87 -17.71 -21.82 4.03
CA LEU A 87 -17.04 -21.11 5.14
C LEU A 87 -15.52 -21.29 5.09
N GLY A 88 -15.05 -22.48 4.71
CA GLY A 88 -13.64 -22.74 4.46
C GLY A 88 -13.07 -21.87 3.34
N ALA A 89 -13.79 -21.75 2.22
CA ALA A 89 -13.39 -20.91 1.08
C ALA A 89 -13.37 -19.42 1.44
N VAL A 90 -14.37 -18.93 2.18
CA VAL A 90 -14.40 -17.55 2.70
C VAL A 90 -13.19 -17.29 3.60
N SER A 91 -12.91 -18.21 4.53
CA SER A 91 -11.76 -18.11 5.44
C SER A 91 -10.43 -18.08 4.68
N ALA A 92 -10.26 -18.96 3.69
CA ALA A 92 -9.07 -19.00 2.84
C ALA A 92 -8.89 -17.71 2.02
N ALA A 93 -9.97 -17.15 1.47
CA ALA A 93 -9.95 -15.90 0.71
C ALA A 93 -9.55 -14.69 1.57
N VAL A 94 -10.10 -14.60 2.79
CA VAL A 94 -9.75 -13.54 3.76
C VAL A 94 -8.29 -13.69 4.19
N MET A 95 -7.83 -14.91 4.48
CA MET A 95 -6.45 -15.16 4.90
C MET A 95 -5.43 -14.81 3.80
N SER A 96 -5.73 -15.11 2.54
CA SER A 96 -4.89 -14.72 1.41
C SER A 96 -4.78 -13.19 1.25
N SER A 97 -5.88 -12.47 1.51
CA SER A 97 -5.91 -11.00 1.44
C SER A 97 -5.16 -10.36 2.61
N ALA A 98 -5.30 -10.92 3.81
CA ALA A 98 -4.57 -10.50 5.00
C ALA A 98 -3.06 -10.71 4.85
N ASP A 99 -2.63 -11.88 4.38
CA ASP A 99 -1.23 -12.21 4.12
C ASP A 99 -0.59 -11.20 3.14
N SER A 100 -1.24 -10.97 1.99
CA SER A 100 -0.76 -10.00 1.00
C SER A 100 -0.63 -8.58 1.58
N SER A 101 -1.57 -8.17 2.44
CA SER A 101 -1.58 -6.83 3.04
C SER A 101 -0.48 -6.65 4.09
N ILE A 102 -0.32 -7.64 4.98
CA ILE A 102 0.73 -7.64 6.02
C ILE A 102 2.11 -7.71 5.37
N LEU A 103 2.29 -8.57 4.36
CA LEU A 103 3.54 -8.67 3.61
C LEU A 103 3.88 -7.35 2.91
N SER A 104 2.88 -6.69 2.30
CA SER A 104 3.07 -5.40 1.64
C SER A 104 3.52 -4.31 2.62
N ALA A 105 2.84 -4.20 3.77
CA ALA A 105 3.21 -3.26 4.82
C ALA A 105 4.62 -3.52 5.39
N SER A 106 4.94 -4.79 5.64
CA SER A 106 6.25 -5.21 6.17
C SER A 106 7.39 -4.93 5.20
N SER A 107 7.17 -5.20 3.90
CA SER A 107 8.13 -4.91 2.84
C SER A 107 8.38 -3.42 2.67
N MET A 108 7.30 -2.60 2.70
CA MET A 108 7.44 -1.14 2.69
C MET A 108 8.23 -0.64 3.89
N PHE A 109 7.93 -1.14 5.09
CA PHE A 109 8.65 -0.69 6.29
C PHE A 109 10.14 -1.06 6.21
N ALA A 110 10.46 -2.30 5.87
CA ALA A 110 11.85 -2.76 5.81
C ALA A 110 12.69 -2.00 4.75
N ARG A 111 12.12 -1.74 3.58
CA ARG A 111 12.85 -1.08 2.48
C ARG A 111 12.79 0.44 2.52
N ASN A 112 11.64 1.03 2.84
CA ASN A 112 11.45 2.48 2.74
C ASN A 112 11.72 3.22 4.06
N ILE A 113 11.55 2.55 5.20
CA ILE A 113 11.80 3.15 6.53
C ILE A 113 13.12 2.63 7.09
N TYR A 114 13.24 1.31 7.32
CA TYR A 114 14.41 0.74 7.99
C TYR A 114 15.71 0.98 7.23
N GLN A 115 15.73 0.63 5.94
CA GLN A 115 16.94 0.81 5.12
C GLN A 115 17.28 2.29 4.93
N LEU A 116 16.32 3.18 4.67
CA LEU A 116 16.63 4.60 4.41
C LEU A 116 16.97 5.38 5.69
N ALA A 117 16.23 5.16 6.77
CA ALA A 117 16.31 5.97 7.99
C ALA A 117 17.29 5.43 9.03
N PHE A 118 17.42 4.09 9.15
CA PHE A 118 18.24 3.48 10.20
C PHE A 118 19.56 2.92 9.67
N ARG A 119 19.53 2.19 8.54
CA ARG A 119 20.74 1.53 8.01
C ARG A 119 20.76 1.46 6.48
N GLN A 120 21.35 2.48 5.86
CA GLN A 120 21.46 2.62 4.39
C GLN A 120 22.27 1.50 3.71
N SER A 121 23.14 0.82 4.46
CA SER A 121 23.97 -0.30 3.99
C SER A 121 23.47 -1.68 4.45
N ALA A 122 22.20 -1.81 4.84
CA ALA A 122 21.63 -3.10 5.26
C ALA A 122 21.75 -4.16 4.16
N SER A 123 22.14 -5.38 4.54
CA SER A 123 22.25 -6.53 3.63
C SER A 123 20.86 -7.10 3.32
N ASP A 124 20.69 -7.76 2.17
CA ASP A 124 19.43 -8.43 1.81
C ASP A 124 18.96 -9.43 2.88
N ARG A 125 19.89 -10.14 3.52
CA ARG A 125 19.57 -11.07 4.63
C ARG A 125 18.99 -10.36 5.85
N GLU A 126 19.51 -9.17 6.15
CA GLU A 126 19.04 -8.34 7.25
C GLU A 126 17.65 -7.78 6.95
N ILE A 127 17.42 -7.29 5.74
CA ILE A 127 16.12 -6.78 5.30
C ILE A 127 15.06 -7.89 5.40
N VAL A 128 15.38 -9.13 5.02
CA VAL A 128 14.45 -10.27 5.16
C VAL A 128 14.11 -10.56 6.63
N TRP A 129 15.09 -10.49 7.54
CA TRP A 129 14.81 -10.66 8.97
C TRP A 129 13.94 -9.54 9.53
N VAL A 130 14.19 -8.29 9.14
CA VAL A 130 13.34 -7.15 9.52
C VAL A 130 11.93 -7.31 8.98
N MET A 131 11.76 -7.77 7.74
CA MET A 131 10.44 -8.09 7.17
C MET A 131 9.73 -9.16 8.01
N ARG A 132 10.40 -10.24 8.42
CA ARG A 132 9.79 -11.30 9.26
C ARG A 132 9.33 -10.78 10.63
N ILE A 133 10.16 -9.98 11.30
CA ILE A 133 9.82 -9.40 12.60
C ILE A 133 8.62 -8.44 12.46
N THR A 134 8.63 -7.61 11.42
CA THR A 134 7.54 -6.64 11.19
C THR A 134 6.22 -7.30 10.80
N ILE A 135 6.25 -8.47 10.13
CA ILE A 135 5.05 -9.30 9.93
C ILE A 135 4.41 -9.67 11.26
N PHE A 136 5.19 -10.14 12.25
CA PHE A 136 4.66 -10.46 13.58
C PHE A 136 4.11 -9.23 14.30
N VAL A 137 4.80 -8.09 14.20
CA VAL A 137 4.36 -6.84 14.84
C VAL A 137 3.06 -6.32 14.22
N PHE A 138 3.00 -6.18 12.90
CA PHE A 138 1.80 -5.70 12.21
C PHE A 138 0.65 -6.70 12.30
N GLY A 139 0.93 -7.99 12.24
CA GLY A 139 -0.07 -9.04 12.49
C GLY A 139 -0.66 -8.92 13.89
N GLY A 140 0.19 -8.81 14.91
CA GLY A 140 -0.25 -8.62 16.30
C GLY A 140 -1.07 -7.34 16.51
N LEU A 141 -0.62 -6.20 15.96
CA LEU A 141 -1.37 -4.95 16.01
C LEU A 141 -2.72 -5.05 15.30
N ALA A 142 -2.78 -5.71 14.13
CA ALA A 142 -4.02 -5.94 13.41
C ALA A 142 -4.97 -6.84 14.20
N THR A 143 -4.47 -7.88 14.88
CA THR A 143 -5.28 -8.73 15.77
C THR A 143 -5.82 -7.96 16.97
N VAL A 144 -4.99 -7.14 17.63
CA VAL A 144 -5.45 -6.30 18.74
C VAL A 144 -6.54 -5.33 18.28
N MET A 145 -6.33 -4.66 17.15
CA MET A 145 -7.35 -3.78 16.57
C MET A 145 -8.64 -4.56 16.27
N ALA A 146 -8.55 -5.74 15.65
CA ALA A 146 -9.72 -6.57 15.36
C ALA A 146 -10.49 -7.03 16.61
N LEU A 147 -9.81 -7.21 17.75
CA LEU A 147 -10.45 -7.59 19.02
C LEU A 147 -11.08 -6.39 19.75
N VAL A 148 -10.53 -5.18 19.58
CA VAL A 148 -10.98 -3.96 20.27
C VAL A 148 -12.10 -3.25 19.49
N THR A 149 -12.04 -3.25 18.16
CA THR A 149 -13.02 -2.54 17.34
C THR A 149 -14.25 -3.40 17.06
N GLY A 150 -15.43 -2.89 17.40
CA GLY A 150 -16.70 -3.60 17.18
C GLY A 150 -17.26 -3.57 15.76
N THR A 151 -16.61 -2.88 14.80
CA THR A 151 -17.14 -2.73 13.43
C THR A 151 -16.06 -2.90 12.36
N VAL A 152 -16.18 -3.96 11.54
CA VAL A 152 -15.27 -4.21 10.39
C VAL A 152 -15.50 -3.17 9.29
N TYR A 153 -16.76 -2.86 9.00
CA TYR A 153 -17.14 -1.88 7.97
C TYR A 153 -16.57 -0.48 8.28
N GLY A 154 -16.64 -0.06 9.55
CA GLY A 154 -16.10 1.24 10.00
C GLY A 154 -14.60 1.36 9.77
N LEU A 155 -13.82 0.34 10.13
CA LEU A 155 -12.37 0.31 9.88
C LEU A 155 -12.03 0.32 8.39
N TRP A 156 -12.76 -0.46 7.58
CA TRP A 156 -12.56 -0.47 6.13
C TRP A 156 -12.84 0.91 5.52
N TYR A 157 -13.92 1.55 5.94
CA TYR A 157 -14.27 2.89 5.49
C TYR A 157 -13.23 3.94 5.91
N LEU A 158 -12.79 3.91 7.17
CA LEU A 158 -11.74 4.78 7.71
C LEU A 158 -10.43 4.65 6.92
N SER A 159 -9.97 3.42 6.67
CA SER A 159 -8.73 3.19 5.91
C SER A 159 -8.84 3.72 4.47
N SER A 160 -9.98 3.48 3.81
CA SER A 160 -10.24 3.96 2.45
C SER A 160 -10.29 5.49 2.38
N ASP A 161 -10.84 6.13 3.41
CA ASP A 161 -10.93 7.58 3.53
C ASP A 161 -9.56 8.24 3.66
N LEU A 162 -8.68 7.70 4.52
CA LEU A 162 -7.31 8.19 4.63
C LEU A 162 -6.56 8.06 3.30
N VAL A 163 -6.72 6.94 2.59
CA VAL A 163 -6.13 6.76 1.25
C VAL A 163 -6.65 7.82 0.27
N TYR A 164 -7.96 8.09 0.30
CA TYR A 164 -8.60 9.07 -0.57
C TYR A 164 -8.18 10.51 -0.29
N VAL A 165 -8.04 10.91 0.98
CA VAL A 165 -7.70 12.30 1.34
C VAL A 165 -6.19 12.56 1.27
N ILE A 166 -5.37 11.56 1.58
CA ILE A 166 -3.93 11.75 1.79
C ILE A 166 -3.08 11.21 0.65
N ILE A 167 -3.41 10.08 0.05
CA ILE A 167 -2.51 9.44 -0.92
C ILE A 167 -2.94 9.75 -2.36
N PHE A 168 -4.24 9.82 -2.59
CA PHE A 168 -4.80 10.10 -3.91
C PHE A 168 -4.38 11.48 -4.48
N PRO A 169 -4.43 12.61 -3.73
CA PRO A 169 -3.99 13.90 -4.27
C PRO A 169 -2.51 13.89 -4.65
N GLN A 170 -1.67 13.26 -3.83
CA GLN A 170 -0.23 13.17 -4.01
C GLN A 170 0.09 12.39 -5.28
N LEU A 171 -0.62 11.28 -5.52
CA LEU A 171 -0.49 10.53 -6.76
C LEU A 171 -0.90 11.37 -7.97
N LEU A 172 -2.03 12.10 -7.90
CA LEU A 172 -2.46 12.97 -8.99
C LEU A 172 -1.43 14.07 -9.29
N SER A 173 -0.90 14.71 -8.26
CA SER A 173 0.11 15.76 -8.41
C SER A 173 1.39 15.22 -9.04
N VAL A 174 1.86 14.04 -8.64
CA VAL A 174 3.10 13.45 -9.20
C VAL A 174 2.91 12.97 -10.65
N LEU A 175 1.74 12.43 -11.00
CA LEU A 175 1.49 11.90 -12.35
C LEU A 175 1.15 12.97 -13.38
N PHE A 176 0.34 13.97 -13.01
CA PHE A 176 -0.25 14.90 -13.98
C PHE A 176 0.30 16.32 -13.91
N VAL A 177 0.98 16.70 -12.82
CA VAL A 177 1.45 18.08 -12.62
C VAL A 177 2.98 18.11 -12.68
N LYS A 178 3.50 18.81 -13.70
CA LYS A 178 4.94 19.07 -13.82
C LYS A 178 5.36 20.11 -12.78
N GLY A 179 6.39 19.82 -11.99
CA GLY A 179 6.91 20.72 -10.96
C GLY A 179 6.42 20.44 -9.54
N THR A 180 5.70 19.34 -9.31
CA THR A 180 5.44 18.81 -7.96
C THR A 180 6.74 18.47 -7.26
N ASN A 181 6.92 18.93 -6.02
CA ASN A 181 8.12 18.68 -5.23
C ASN A 181 7.79 18.07 -3.86
N THR A 182 8.85 17.67 -3.14
CA THR A 182 8.72 17.04 -1.81
C THR A 182 8.12 18.01 -0.79
N TYR A 183 8.46 19.30 -0.83
CA TYR A 183 7.91 20.31 0.09
C TYR A 183 6.40 20.46 -0.05
N GLY A 184 5.89 20.55 -1.28
CA GLY A 184 4.46 20.60 -1.56
C GLY A 184 3.76 19.31 -1.16
N SER A 185 4.39 18.15 -1.36
CA SER A 185 3.84 16.85 -0.96
C SER A 185 3.73 16.71 0.56
N VAL A 186 4.73 17.18 1.32
CA VAL A 186 4.70 17.20 2.79
C VAL A 186 3.65 18.19 3.30
N ALA A 187 3.59 19.40 2.74
CA ALA A 187 2.57 20.38 3.11
C ALA A 187 1.16 19.84 2.85
N ALA A 188 0.92 19.26 1.67
CA ALA A 188 -0.35 18.62 1.32
C ALA A 188 -0.73 17.49 2.29
N TYR A 189 0.24 16.66 2.68
CA TYR A 189 0.02 15.59 3.67
C TYR A 189 -0.46 16.17 5.00
N LEU A 190 0.24 17.20 5.52
CA LEU A 190 -0.10 17.82 6.80
C LEU A 190 -1.46 18.53 6.75
N PHE A 191 -1.72 19.32 5.71
CA PHE A 191 -3.00 20.03 5.54
C PHE A 191 -4.17 19.06 5.34
N GLY A 192 -4.00 18.04 4.49
CA GLY A 192 -5.02 17.02 4.24
C GLY A 192 -5.35 16.23 5.51
N LEU A 193 -4.32 15.80 6.25
CA LEU A 193 -4.48 15.08 7.52
C LEU A 193 -5.17 15.96 8.58
N LEU A 194 -4.75 17.22 8.72
CA LEU A 194 -5.31 18.14 9.72
C LEU A 194 -6.79 18.44 9.44
N LEU A 195 -7.15 18.74 8.20
CA LEU A 195 -8.56 18.96 7.83
C LEU A 195 -9.39 17.68 7.99
N ARG A 196 -8.80 16.52 7.70
CA ARG A 196 -9.49 15.23 7.85
C ARG A 196 -9.75 14.85 9.31
N ILE A 197 -8.74 14.97 10.17
CA ILE A 197 -8.87 14.71 11.61
C ILE A 197 -9.75 15.78 12.26
N GLY A 198 -9.63 17.04 11.82
CA GLY A 198 -10.45 18.15 12.30
C GLY A 198 -11.95 17.92 12.10
N GLY A 199 -12.34 17.20 11.05
CA GLY A 199 -13.72 16.78 10.81
C GLY A 199 -14.26 15.71 11.79
N GLY A 200 -13.43 15.20 12.69
CA GLY A 200 -13.81 14.12 13.62
C GLY A 200 -13.94 12.76 12.93
N GLU A 201 -13.99 11.71 13.75
CA GLU A 201 -14.24 10.34 13.27
C GLU A 201 -15.10 9.58 14.29
N PRO A 202 -16.40 9.39 13.98
CA PRO A 202 -17.32 8.66 14.85
C PRO A 202 -16.85 7.24 15.19
N TYR A 203 -16.23 6.52 14.25
CA TYR A 203 -15.78 5.14 14.50
C TYR A 203 -14.58 5.03 15.44
N LEU A 204 -13.83 6.12 15.63
CA LEU A 204 -12.69 6.19 16.55
C LEU A 204 -13.02 7.01 17.82
N GLN A 205 -14.29 7.39 18.01
CA GLN A 205 -14.73 8.29 19.08
C GLN A 205 -13.92 9.61 19.11
N LEU A 206 -13.46 10.08 17.96
CA LEU A 206 -12.71 11.34 17.85
C LEU A 206 -13.69 12.50 17.64
N PRO A 207 -13.85 13.40 18.63
CA PRO A 207 -14.74 14.54 18.48
C PRO A 207 -14.22 15.50 17.40
N PRO A 208 -15.11 16.10 16.59
CA PRO A 208 -14.69 17.09 15.61
C PRO A 208 -14.20 18.35 16.30
N PHE A 209 -13.06 18.87 15.83
CA PHE A 209 -12.57 20.20 16.20
C PHE A 209 -13.04 21.27 15.21
N ILE A 210 -13.33 20.87 13.96
CA ILE A 210 -13.84 21.73 12.88
C ILE A 210 -15.28 21.32 12.60
N TYR A 211 -16.20 22.22 12.92
CA TYR A 211 -17.61 22.09 12.61
C TYR A 211 -17.88 22.67 11.23
N TYR A 212 -18.05 21.82 10.22
CA TYR A 212 -18.39 22.27 8.88
C TYR A 212 -19.87 22.70 8.80
N PRO A 213 -20.24 23.59 7.85
CA PRO A 213 -21.61 24.07 7.72
C PRO A 213 -22.63 22.94 7.57
N GLY A 214 -23.74 23.00 8.33
CA GLY A 214 -24.78 21.96 8.28
C GLY A 214 -24.49 20.73 9.15
N TRP A 215 -23.65 20.85 10.16
CA TRP A 215 -23.49 19.84 11.20
C TRP A 215 -24.79 19.64 11.97
N THR A 216 -25.10 18.38 12.30
CA THR A 216 -26.22 18.00 13.16
C THR A 216 -25.71 17.05 14.23
N THR A 217 -26.31 17.09 15.41
CA THR A 217 -26.06 16.09 16.44
C THR A 217 -27.10 14.99 16.30
N GLU A 218 -26.67 13.75 16.16
CA GLU A 218 -27.54 12.57 16.25
C GLU A 218 -27.15 11.75 17.46
N GLN A 219 -28.16 11.33 18.22
CA GLN A 219 -27.99 10.43 19.36
C GLN A 219 -27.94 8.99 18.84
N ARG A 220 -26.76 8.36 18.90
CA ARG A 220 -26.64 6.91 18.69
C ARG A 220 -26.61 6.22 20.04
N LYS A 221 -27.52 5.26 20.25
CA LYS A 221 -27.43 4.35 21.38
C LYS A 221 -26.38 3.28 21.09
N HIS A 222 -25.41 3.17 21.98
CA HIS A 222 -24.37 2.15 21.96
C HIS A 222 -24.98 0.80 22.33
N HIS A 223 -24.82 -0.19 21.45
CA HIS A 223 -25.61 -1.44 21.42
C HIS A 223 -25.29 -2.42 22.57
N ILE A 224 -24.16 -2.24 23.26
CA ILE A 224 -23.68 -3.12 24.34
C ILE A 224 -23.85 -2.47 25.73
N THR A 225 -23.69 -1.16 25.84
CA THR A 225 -23.73 -0.41 27.11
C THR A 225 -25.05 0.35 27.32
N GLY A 226 -25.87 0.53 26.28
CA GLY A 226 -27.10 1.32 26.34
C GLY A 226 -26.85 2.83 26.47
N GLU A 227 -25.59 3.27 26.43
CA GLU A 227 -25.20 4.67 26.53
C GLU A 227 -25.60 5.43 25.25
N ILE A 228 -26.14 6.63 25.43
CA ILE A 228 -26.48 7.52 24.33
C ILE A 228 -25.22 8.33 24.01
N GLU A 229 -24.52 7.98 22.94
CA GLU A 229 -23.44 8.79 22.39
C GLU A 229 -24.03 9.85 21.46
N GLU A 230 -23.77 11.12 21.76
CA GLU A 230 -24.04 12.23 20.85
C GLU A 230 -22.95 12.30 19.79
N ILE A 231 -23.25 11.78 18.61
CA ILE A 231 -22.34 11.80 17.47
C ILE A 231 -22.66 13.02 16.60
N VAL A 232 -21.65 13.84 16.37
CA VAL A 232 -21.75 14.97 15.44
C VAL A 232 -21.64 14.44 14.01
N ILE A 233 -22.72 14.52 13.25
CA ILE A 233 -22.76 14.13 11.84
C ILE A 233 -22.55 15.36 10.98
N GLN A 234 -21.51 15.29 10.16
CA GLN A 234 -21.16 16.33 9.20
C GLN A 234 -21.85 16.03 7.86
N LYS A 235 -22.91 16.77 7.53
CA LYS A 235 -23.61 16.62 6.22
C LYS A 235 -22.83 17.23 5.06
N PHE A 236 -21.94 18.18 5.36
CA PHE A 236 -21.04 18.76 4.38
C PHE A 236 -20.06 17.71 3.84
N PRO A 237 -19.74 17.68 2.52
CA PRO A 237 -18.79 16.76 1.94
C PRO A 237 -17.33 17.12 2.30
N PHE A 238 -17.05 17.21 3.60
CA PHE A 238 -15.77 17.68 4.15
C PHE A 238 -14.60 16.83 3.67
N LYS A 239 -14.78 15.52 3.46
CA LYS A 239 -13.74 14.61 2.95
C LYS A 239 -13.25 15.00 1.56
N THR A 240 -14.17 15.32 0.65
CA THR A 240 -13.83 15.79 -0.70
C THR A 240 -13.16 17.16 -0.64
N VAL A 241 -13.61 18.04 0.26
CA VAL A 241 -12.97 19.35 0.45
C VAL A 241 -11.56 19.21 1.01
N SER A 242 -11.34 18.32 1.99
CA SER A 242 -10.01 18.01 2.52
C SER A 242 -9.09 17.42 1.46
N MET A 243 -9.62 16.54 0.60
CA MET A 243 -8.89 15.99 -0.55
C MET A 243 -8.48 17.08 -1.54
N LEU A 244 -9.41 17.97 -1.92
CA LEU A 244 -9.13 19.09 -2.82
C LEU A 244 -8.16 20.10 -2.19
N ALA A 245 -8.30 20.40 -0.90
CA ALA A 245 -7.39 21.27 -0.18
C ALA A 245 -5.97 20.69 -0.11
N SER A 246 -5.84 19.38 0.10
CA SER A 246 -4.56 18.66 0.00
C SER A 246 -3.97 18.79 -1.42
N PHE A 247 -4.77 18.56 -2.46
CA PHE A 247 -4.32 18.70 -3.85
C PHE A 247 -3.86 20.13 -4.20
N LEU A 248 -4.68 21.13 -3.88
CA LEU A 248 -4.36 22.54 -4.12
C LEU A 248 -3.17 23.00 -3.29
N GLY A 249 -3.09 22.54 -2.03
CA GLY A 249 -1.94 22.76 -1.17
C GLY A 249 -0.67 22.22 -1.82
N ASN A 250 -0.71 21.00 -2.36
CA ASN A 250 0.45 20.43 -3.06
C ASN A 250 0.90 21.33 -4.22
N LEU A 251 -0.04 21.78 -5.05
CA LEU A 251 0.24 22.65 -6.19
C LEU A 251 0.84 23.98 -5.76
N VAL A 252 0.19 24.67 -4.82
CA VAL A 252 0.59 26.00 -4.37
C VAL A 252 1.97 25.93 -3.71
N PHE A 253 2.16 25.04 -2.74
CA PHE A 253 3.45 24.93 -2.04
C PHE A 253 4.55 24.41 -2.96
N SER A 254 4.25 23.52 -3.92
CA SER A 254 5.24 23.08 -4.90
C SER A 254 5.72 24.22 -5.79
N HIS A 255 4.80 24.99 -6.38
CA HIS A 255 5.15 26.11 -7.25
C HIS A 255 5.80 27.26 -6.48
N LEU A 256 5.31 27.53 -5.27
CA LEU A 256 5.88 28.53 -4.37
C LEU A 256 7.33 28.17 -4.02
N ALA A 257 7.58 26.94 -3.56
CA ALA A 257 8.93 26.50 -3.26
C ALA A 257 9.84 26.59 -4.50
N LYS A 258 9.38 26.13 -5.67
CA LYS A 258 10.12 26.27 -6.92
C LYS A 258 10.47 27.74 -7.22
N TYR A 259 9.49 28.64 -7.13
CA TYR A 259 9.70 30.07 -7.34
C TYR A 259 10.68 30.67 -6.31
N LEU A 260 10.61 30.30 -5.03
CA LEU A 260 11.50 30.85 -3.99
C LEU A 260 12.96 30.41 -4.17
N PHE A 261 13.20 29.18 -4.62
CA PHE A 261 14.55 28.69 -4.93
C PHE A 261 15.09 29.26 -6.26
N GLU A 262 14.25 29.36 -7.31
CA GLU A 262 14.67 29.91 -8.61
C GLU A 262 14.86 31.44 -8.57
N SER A 263 14.11 32.17 -7.75
CA SER A 263 14.26 33.62 -7.57
C SER A 263 15.46 34.03 -6.71
N GLY A 264 16.19 33.07 -6.12
CA GLY A 264 17.33 33.34 -5.24
C GLY A 264 16.96 33.94 -3.86
N THR A 265 15.67 33.98 -3.52
CA THR A 265 15.20 34.49 -2.22
C THR A 265 15.59 33.57 -1.07
N ILE A 266 15.60 32.25 -1.32
CA ILE A 266 16.09 31.24 -0.37
C ILE A 266 17.41 30.67 -0.91
N SER A 267 18.45 30.70 -0.06
CA SER A 267 19.74 30.12 -0.39
C SER A 267 19.64 28.60 -0.59
N HIS A 268 20.35 28.08 -1.58
CA HIS A 268 20.38 26.67 -1.96
C HIS A 268 20.81 25.74 -0.80
N LYS A 269 21.45 26.28 0.24
CA LYS A 269 21.83 25.54 1.46
C LYS A 269 20.64 25.05 2.30
N TYR A 270 19.44 25.62 2.08
CA TYR A 270 18.22 25.25 2.79
C TYR A 270 17.36 24.23 2.03
N ASP A 271 17.82 23.68 0.90
CA ASP A 271 17.13 22.56 0.23
C ASP A 271 17.43 21.23 0.96
N PHE A 272 16.91 21.06 2.18
CA PHE A 272 17.12 19.87 3.01
C PHE A 272 16.54 18.58 2.42
N LEU A 273 15.54 18.69 1.54
CA LEU A 273 14.87 17.55 0.92
C LEU A 273 15.40 17.24 -0.48
N ASP A 274 16.47 17.91 -0.95
CA ASP A 274 17.02 17.80 -2.31
C ASP A 274 15.91 17.83 -3.39
N ALA A 275 14.87 18.64 -3.16
CA ALA A 275 13.59 18.47 -3.84
C ALA A 275 13.42 19.38 -5.06
N VAL A 276 14.24 20.43 -5.20
CA VAL A 276 14.08 21.44 -6.24
C VAL A 276 15.31 21.52 -7.15
N VAL A 277 16.50 21.42 -6.59
CA VAL A 277 17.74 21.39 -7.38
C VAL A 277 18.13 19.94 -7.58
N SER A 278 17.78 19.36 -8.73
CA SER A 278 18.28 18.03 -9.08
C SER A 278 19.82 18.03 -8.97
N ARG A 279 20.38 16.94 -8.45
CA ARG A 279 21.83 16.68 -8.29
C ARG A 279 22.71 17.08 -9.48
N HIS A 280 22.12 17.26 -10.66
CA HIS A 280 22.81 17.69 -11.86
C HIS A 280 23.38 19.12 -11.77
N SER A 281 22.74 20.03 -11.02
CA SER A 281 23.24 21.40 -10.88
C SER A 281 24.41 21.51 -9.90
N GLY A 282 24.44 20.68 -8.86
CA GLY A 282 25.56 20.60 -7.91
C GLY A 282 26.85 20.13 -8.59
N GLU A 283 26.77 19.12 -9.46
CA GLU A 283 27.94 18.60 -10.19
C GLU A 283 28.45 19.58 -11.27
N ILE A 284 27.54 20.32 -11.93
CA ILE A 284 27.91 21.36 -12.90
C ILE A 284 28.52 22.58 -12.20
N MET A 285 28.01 22.93 -11.02
CA MET A 285 28.54 24.05 -10.23
C MET A 285 29.89 23.69 -9.62
N ASP A 286 30.10 22.49 -9.06
CA ASP A 286 31.43 22.05 -8.59
C ASP A 286 32.44 22.02 -9.74
N LYS A 287 32.04 21.53 -10.93
CA LYS A 287 32.89 21.58 -12.13
C LYS A 287 33.19 23.01 -12.58
N THR A 288 32.23 23.92 -12.54
CA THR A 288 32.44 25.33 -12.93
C THR A 288 33.29 26.09 -11.90
N THR A 289 33.13 25.77 -10.61
CA THR A 289 33.92 26.35 -9.52
C THR A 289 35.37 25.84 -9.55
N LEU A 290 35.59 24.58 -9.92
CA LEU A 290 36.93 24.01 -10.16
C LEU A 290 37.57 24.57 -11.45
N VAL A 291 36.81 24.72 -12.54
CA VAL A 291 37.27 25.31 -13.81
C VAL A 291 37.69 26.77 -13.64
N THR A 292 37.04 27.51 -12.75
CA THR A 292 37.43 28.90 -12.46
C THR A 292 38.73 28.99 -11.64
N ARG A 293 39.13 27.92 -10.96
CA ARG A 293 40.29 27.90 -10.05
C ARG A 293 41.57 27.27 -10.63
N GLY A 294 41.49 26.59 -11.77
CA GLY A 294 42.61 25.88 -12.37
C GLY A 294 42.61 25.93 -13.89
N ASN A 295 43.25 26.95 -14.47
CA ASN A 295 43.62 26.95 -15.88
C ASN A 295 44.71 25.90 -16.10
N ASN A 296 44.33 24.65 -16.38
CA ASN A 296 45.05 23.65 -17.20
C ASN A 296 44.23 22.35 -17.21
N ILE A 297 43.53 22.06 -18.31
CA ILE A 297 42.74 20.84 -18.46
C ILE A 297 43.67 19.75 -19.03
N GLY A 298 44.09 18.81 -18.19
CA GLY A 298 44.66 17.54 -18.64
C GLY A 298 43.53 16.58 -19.03
N LEU A 299 43.39 16.29 -20.32
CA LEU A 299 42.36 15.38 -20.87
C LEU A 299 42.46 13.94 -20.35
N SER A 300 43.54 13.59 -19.65
CA SER A 300 43.86 12.27 -19.09
C SER A 300 43.29 12.02 -17.69
N GLU A 301 42.75 13.03 -17.00
CA GLU A 301 42.15 12.88 -15.65
C GLU A 301 40.62 12.76 -15.65
N MET A 302 39.99 12.68 -16.83
CA MET A 302 38.58 12.27 -16.91
C MET A 302 38.47 10.80 -16.49
N ALA A 303 38.20 10.58 -15.21
CA ALA A 303 37.85 9.29 -14.67
C ALA A 303 36.75 8.65 -15.53
N SER A 304 36.97 7.41 -15.96
CA SER A 304 36.00 6.67 -16.74
C SER A 304 34.67 6.64 -16.00
N VAL A 305 33.60 7.02 -16.70
CA VAL A 305 32.23 6.93 -16.21
C VAL A 305 31.97 5.46 -15.91
N LYS A 306 32.05 5.07 -14.63
CA LYS A 306 31.47 3.81 -14.17
C LYS A 306 29.95 4.00 -14.20
N PRO A 307 29.20 3.29 -15.05
CA PRO A 307 27.76 3.30 -14.96
C PRO A 307 27.37 2.58 -13.66
N ARG A 308 27.12 3.35 -12.59
CA ARG A 308 26.57 2.82 -11.34
C ARG A 308 25.10 3.22 -11.20
N LEU A 309 24.27 2.27 -11.65
CA LEU A 309 23.22 1.68 -10.83
C LEU A 309 21.93 2.51 -10.59
N SER A 310 21.26 2.95 -11.66
CA SER A 310 19.79 3.07 -11.67
C SER A 310 19.08 1.77 -12.07
N VAL A 311 19.86 0.70 -12.30
CA VAL A 311 19.37 -0.61 -12.76
C VAL A 311 18.86 -1.49 -11.61
N THR A 312 19.08 -1.14 -10.33
CA THR A 312 18.66 -2.01 -9.20
C THR A 312 17.15 -2.13 -9.07
N LEU A 313 16.36 -1.12 -9.48
CA LEU A 313 14.90 -1.23 -9.41
C LEU A 313 14.34 -2.14 -10.51
N ALA A 314 14.97 -2.15 -11.70
CA ALA A 314 14.56 -3.04 -12.79
C ALA A 314 15.10 -4.47 -12.60
N ALA A 315 16.36 -4.61 -12.16
CA ALA A 315 17.02 -5.91 -11.98
C ALA A 315 16.55 -6.71 -10.76
N ALA A 316 15.93 -6.05 -9.76
CA ALA A 316 15.29 -6.74 -8.66
C ALA A 316 14.03 -7.54 -9.08
N PHE A 317 13.45 -7.22 -10.26
CA PHE A 317 12.27 -7.91 -10.79
C PHE A 317 12.56 -8.83 -11.99
N THR A 318 13.82 -8.95 -12.45
CA THR A 318 14.16 -9.75 -13.64
C THR A 318 15.12 -10.93 -13.41
N ARG A 319 15.56 -11.23 -12.17
CA ARG A 319 16.51 -12.34 -11.96
C ARG A 319 15.78 -13.69 -11.92
N ARG A 320 15.65 -14.35 -13.08
CA ARG A 320 15.13 -15.73 -13.23
C ARG A 320 16.19 -16.84 -13.14
N ASP A 321 17.44 -16.53 -12.83
CA ASP A 321 18.55 -17.49 -12.98
C ASP A 321 19.18 -17.93 -11.66
N THR A 322 18.37 -18.44 -10.71
CA THR A 322 18.91 -19.16 -9.52
C THR A 322 18.16 -20.45 -9.17
N LEU A 323 17.38 -21.00 -10.11
CA LEU A 323 16.73 -22.31 -9.95
C LEU A 323 16.87 -23.13 -11.24
N GLN A 324 18.11 -23.51 -11.58
CA GLN A 324 18.48 -24.64 -12.45
C GLN A 324 20.00 -24.58 -12.71
N LYS A 325 20.79 -25.05 -11.75
CA LYS A 325 22.19 -25.43 -11.98
C LYS A 325 22.73 -26.28 -10.82
N GLU A 326 21.97 -27.32 -10.49
CA GLU A 326 22.46 -28.47 -9.72
C GLU A 326 21.69 -29.68 -10.25
N THR A 327 22.03 -30.13 -11.45
CA THR A 327 21.88 -31.53 -11.90
C THR A 327 22.37 -31.61 -13.35
N VAL A 328 23.26 -32.58 -13.57
CA VAL A 328 23.66 -33.20 -14.84
C VAL A 328 24.91 -32.62 -15.53
N GLU A 329 25.85 -33.56 -15.76
CA GLU A 329 26.99 -33.58 -16.69
C GLU A 329 28.35 -33.06 -16.23
N GLU A 330 29.07 -33.91 -15.47
CA GLU A 330 30.47 -34.27 -15.75
C GLU A 330 30.61 -35.81 -15.62
N GLU A 331 30.37 -36.52 -16.71
CA GLU A 331 30.95 -37.85 -16.99
C GLU A 331 31.68 -37.73 -18.34
N ASP A 332 32.81 -38.43 -18.43
CA ASP A 332 33.62 -38.75 -19.61
C ASP A 332 34.61 -37.70 -20.13
N GLU A 333 35.86 -37.79 -19.62
CA GLU A 333 37.03 -38.07 -20.46
C GLU A 333 38.24 -38.41 -19.57
N GLU A 334 38.55 -39.71 -19.41
CA GLU A 334 39.94 -40.14 -19.21
C GLU A 334 40.24 -41.39 -20.06
N SER A 335 41.32 -41.24 -20.82
CA SER A 335 41.86 -42.12 -21.83
C SER A 335 42.48 -43.41 -21.27
N SER A 336 42.18 -44.55 -21.91
CA SER A 336 43.01 -45.77 -21.94
C SER A 336 44.46 -45.45 -22.38
N PRO A 337 45.52 -46.22 -22.02
CA PRO A 337 45.60 -47.65 -22.37
C PRO A 337 46.37 -48.58 -21.40
N ASP A 338 46.23 -49.87 -21.70
CA ASP A 338 47.25 -50.93 -21.65
C ASP A 338 47.23 -51.99 -20.51
N SER A 339 47.28 -53.23 -21.01
CA SER A 339 47.67 -54.55 -20.52
C SER A 339 47.89 -54.92 -19.02
N SER A 340 47.29 -56.08 -18.70
CA SER A 340 47.88 -57.28 -18.05
C SER A 340 47.79 -57.51 -16.54
N HIS A 341 47.52 -58.80 -16.24
CA HIS A 341 47.76 -59.59 -15.02
C HIS A 341 46.73 -59.48 -13.86
N HIS A 342 46.01 -60.58 -13.59
CA HIS A 342 46.20 -61.57 -12.50
C HIS A 342 45.85 -60.98 -11.13
N ASP A 343 45.24 -61.65 -10.16
CA ASP A 343 44.64 -62.96 -9.90
C ASP A 343 44.11 -62.81 -8.46
N GLU A 344 43.18 -63.70 -8.04
CA GLU A 344 42.89 -64.06 -6.63
C GLU A 344 42.26 -62.94 -5.74
N GLU A 345 41.26 -63.18 -4.90
CA GLU A 345 40.65 -64.38 -4.31
C GLU A 345 39.23 -64.01 -3.82
#